data_AF-A0A6J4HCD5-F1
#
_entry.id   AF-A0A6J4HCD5-F1
#
_cell.length_a   1.000
_cell.length_b   1.000
_cell.length_c   1.000
_cell.angle_alpha   90.00
_cell.angle_beta   90.00
_cell.angle_gamma   90.00
#
_symmetry.space_group_name_H-M   'P 1'
#
loop_
_entity.id
_entity.type
_entity.pdbx_description
1 polymer ?
#
loop_
_entity_poly.entity_id
_entity_poly.type
_entity_poly.pdbx_seq_one_letter_code
_entity_poly.pdbx_strand_id
1 'polypeptide(L)'
;MDTYSARRWKVRRVALVLAGGLLVLSGCAGSRDPVPMAASGGGAAGDEATGGFGEVLAAVAKAKIVLCAPGEGGAYIALPPPPGEAAAAAAYFRYLEGRIYQFGPCELPSSRRNEMRIFRYGEPETRDSAIRDMAARHTRPTASFAVGDTYEAQIWSPDPSLDGPVGQAAAAVHFALGRMEHARHLDVGP
;
A
#
# COMPACT_ATOMS: atom_id res chain seq x y z
N MET A 1 43.18 36.05 -3.28
CA MET A 1 43.35 35.09 -4.39
C MET A 1 42.12 34.20 -4.39
N ASP A 2 41.00 34.55 -5.05
CA ASP A 2 40.83 35.16 -6.38
C ASP A 2 41.50 34.27 -7.46
N THR A 3 40.84 33.86 -8.56
CA THR A 3 39.68 34.47 -9.24
C THR A 3 38.69 33.46 -9.87
N TYR A 4 37.45 33.94 -10.01
CA TYR A 4 36.48 33.57 -11.05
C TYR A 4 37.07 33.15 -12.41
N SER A 5 36.37 32.24 -13.10
CA SER A 5 36.23 32.31 -14.57
C SER A 5 34.86 31.83 -15.03
N ALA A 6 33.97 32.79 -15.24
CA ALA A 6 32.73 32.63 -16.00
C ALA A 6 32.85 33.39 -17.32
N ARG A 7 32.40 32.79 -18.44
CA ARG A 7 31.77 33.44 -19.63
C ARG A 7 31.52 32.38 -20.72
N ARG A 8 30.28 32.25 -21.23
CA ARG A 8 29.73 32.88 -22.47
C ARG A 8 30.46 32.44 -23.75
N TRP A 9 29.84 32.15 -24.90
CA TRP A 9 28.48 32.22 -25.46
C TRP A 9 28.47 31.21 -26.67
N LYS A 10 27.35 30.76 -27.27
CA LYS A 10 26.54 31.50 -28.28
C LYS A 10 25.35 30.64 -28.75
N VAL A 11 24.31 31.32 -29.22
CA VAL A 11 23.05 30.76 -29.75
C VAL A 11 23.12 30.71 -31.30
N ARG A 12 22.56 29.67 -31.95
CA ARG A 12 21.51 29.76 -33.01
C ARG A 12 21.37 28.54 -33.95
N ARG A 13 20.14 27.98 -33.92
CA ARG A 13 19.22 27.61 -35.04
C ARG A 13 19.59 26.54 -36.08
N VAL A 14 18.51 26.05 -36.69
CA VAL A 14 18.33 25.16 -37.86
C VAL A 14 18.16 23.67 -37.45
N ALA A 15 17.15 22.92 -37.93
CA ALA A 15 16.04 23.24 -38.86
C ALA A 15 14.63 23.07 -38.22
N LEU A 16 13.59 23.09 -39.07
CA LEU A 16 12.25 22.56 -38.86
C LEU A 16 12.00 21.57 -40.02
N VAL A 17 11.37 20.43 -39.79
CA VAL A 17 10.78 19.62 -40.89
C VAL A 17 9.37 19.23 -40.49
N LEU A 18 8.39 19.78 -41.20
CA LEU A 18 6.96 19.53 -41.05
C LEU A 18 6.42 18.97 -42.37
N ALA A 19 6.10 17.68 -42.37
CA ALA A 19 5.18 16.96 -43.28
C ALA A 19 5.21 15.49 -42.86
N GLY A 20 4.13 14.73 -42.80
CA GLY A 20 2.73 15.03 -43.09
C GLY A 20 2.04 13.68 -43.38
N GLY A 21 0.94 13.37 -42.71
CA GLY A 21 0.34 12.03 -42.83
C GLY A 21 -0.82 11.82 -41.87
N LEU A 22 -2.02 12.28 -42.26
CA LEU A 22 -3.27 12.00 -41.57
C LEU A 22 -4.29 11.50 -42.61
N LEU A 23 -4.76 10.27 -42.44
CA LEU A 23 -6.02 9.69 -42.95
C LEU A 23 -6.10 8.26 -42.38
N VAL A 24 -6.71 8.10 -41.20
CA VAL A 24 -8.11 7.65 -41.03
C VAL A 24 -8.30 6.17 -41.42
N LEU A 25 -8.27 5.32 -40.41
CA LEU A 25 -8.71 3.93 -40.48
C LEU A 25 -10.24 3.87 -40.40
N SER A 26 -10.88 3.40 -41.47
CA SER A 26 -12.32 3.10 -41.48
C SER A 26 -12.55 1.59 -41.54
N GLY A 27 -13.24 1.03 -40.55
CA GLY A 27 -13.84 -0.30 -40.64
C GLY A 27 -13.42 -1.29 -39.56
N CYS A 28 -14.20 -1.35 -38.48
CA CYS A 28 -14.78 -2.61 -38.01
C CYS A 28 -15.96 -2.31 -37.09
N ALA A 29 -17.17 -2.47 -37.61
CA ALA A 29 -18.39 -2.35 -36.81
C ALA A 29 -18.50 -3.57 -35.89
N GLY A 30 -18.41 -3.33 -34.58
CA GLY A 30 -18.71 -4.32 -33.55
C GLY A 30 -19.56 -3.65 -32.49
N SER A 31 -20.87 -3.91 -32.50
CA SER A 31 -21.79 -3.38 -31.50
C SER A 31 -21.38 -3.88 -30.11
N ARG A 32 -21.05 -2.94 -29.23
CA ARG A 32 -21.16 -3.15 -27.79
C ARG A 32 -22.12 -2.10 -27.28
N ASP A 33 -23.21 -2.57 -26.69
CA ASP A 33 -24.18 -1.71 -26.04
C ASP A 33 -23.48 -0.83 -24.99
N PRO A 34 -23.94 0.42 -24.80
CA PRO A 34 -23.44 1.23 -23.69
C PRO A 34 -23.83 0.54 -22.39
N VAL A 35 -22.87 -0.11 -21.73
CA VAL A 35 -23.01 -0.51 -20.33
C VAL A 35 -23.36 0.77 -19.57
N PRO A 36 -24.55 0.85 -18.93
CA PRO A 36 -24.90 2.06 -18.20
C PRO A 36 -23.87 2.26 -17.09
N MET A 37 -23.28 3.45 -17.03
CA MET A 37 -22.64 3.93 -15.80
C MET A 37 -23.71 3.94 -14.71
N ALA A 38 -23.76 2.86 -13.94
CA ALA A 38 -24.41 2.88 -12.65
C ALA A 38 -23.64 3.88 -11.80
N ALA A 39 -24.28 5.02 -11.50
CA ALA A 39 -23.72 5.99 -10.58
C ALA A 39 -23.69 5.37 -9.17
N SER A 40 -22.54 4.83 -8.77
CA SER A 40 -22.27 4.44 -7.38
C SER A 40 -22.00 5.69 -6.53
N GLY A 41 -23.04 6.48 -6.32
CA GLY A 41 -23.06 7.43 -5.22
C GLY A 41 -23.16 6.67 -3.90
N GLY A 42 -22.25 6.98 -2.95
CA GLY A 42 -22.42 6.71 -1.52
C GLY A 42 -22.37 5.24 -1.05
N GLY A 43 -21.23 4.83 -0.47
CA GLY A 43 -21.10 3.59 0.29
C GLY A 43 -19.63 3.22 0.49
N ALA A 44 -19.10 3.01 1.71
CA ALA A 44 -19.74 3.12 3.02
C ALA A 44 -18.75 3.56 4.10
N ALA A 45 -19.07 4.62 4.83
CA ALA A 45 -18.50 4.92 6.15
C ALA A 45 -19.23 4.11 7.26
N GLY A 46 -19.57 2.85 6.96
CA GLY A 46 -20.60 2.10 7.70
C GLY A 46 -20.26 0.65 8.05
N ASP A 47 -19.19 0.09 7.50
CA ASP A 47 -18.84 -1.34 7.67
C ASP A 47 -17.41 -1.55 8.20
N GLU A 48 -16.70 -0.47 8.55
CA GLU A 48 -15.37 -0.52 9.18
C GLU A 48 -15.43 -0.65 10.71
N ALA A 49 -16.61 -0.61 11.35
CA ALA A 49 -16.73 -0.51 12.81
C ALA A 49 -16.70 -1.86 13.56
N THR A 50 -16.90 -2.98 12.87
CA THR A 50 -17.06 -4.32 13.51
C THR A 50 -16.09 -5.35 12.93
N GLY A 51 -14.86 -5.35 13.44
CA GLY A 51 -13.82 -6.33 13.10
C GLY A 51 -12.41 -5.77 13.32
N GLY A 52 -11.40 -6.64 13.33
CA GLY A 52 -10.01 -6.24 13.61
C GLY A 52 -9.39 -5.32 12.55
N PHE A 53 -9.90 -5.30 11.31
CA PHE A 53 -9.56 -4.25 10.35
C PHE A 53 -9.89 -2.86 10.91
N GLY A 54 -11.10 -2.69 11.45
CA GLY A 54 -11.57 -1.45 12.07
C GLY A 54 -10.76 -1.04 13.29
N GLU A 55 -10.39 -2.00 14.14
CA GLU A 55 -9.59 -1.77 15.33
C GLU A 55 -8.20 -1.22 14.99
N VAL A 56 -7.53 -1.83 13.99
CA VAL A 56 -6.22 -1.39 13.48
C VAL A 56 -6.32 0.00 12.84
N LEU A 57 -7.35 0.26 12.04
CA LEU A 57 -7.59 1.58 11.43
C LEU A 57 -7.87 2.65 12.50
N ALA A 58 -8.66 2.33 13.53
CA ALA A 58 -8.94 3.23 14.64
C ALA A 58 -7.69 3.54 15.47
N ALA A 59 -6.77 2.57 15.63
CA ALA A 59 -5.46 2.81 16.25
C ALA A 59 -4.61 3.80 15.43
N VAL A 60 -4.54 3.62 14.10
CA VAL A 60 -3.81 4.54 13.21
C VAL A 60 -4.43 5.95 13.19
N ALA A 61 -5.76 6.04 13.16
CA ALA A 61 -6.48 7.32 13.22
C ALA A 61 -6.19 8.08 14.52
N LYS A 62 -6.07 7.39 15.67
CA LYS A 62 -5.66 8.01 16.96
C LYS A 62 -4.25 8.63 16.89
N ALA A 63 -3.35 8.09 16.06
CA ALA A 63 -2.03 8.67 15.81
C ALA A 63 -2.04 9.85 14.82
N LYS A 64 -3.21 10.26 14.32
CA LYS A 64 -3.40 11.36 13.35
C LYS A 64 -2.68 11.15 12.01
N ILE A 65 -2.36 9.89 11.68
CA ILE A 65 -1.79 9.53 10.39
C ILE A 65 -2.92 9.43 9.36
N VAL A 66 -2.82 10.20 8.30
CA VAL A 66 -3.77 10.20 7.19
C VAL A 66 -3.48 9.00 6.30
N LEU A 67 -4.53 8.22 5.99
CA LEU A 67 -4.50 7.19 4.96
C LEU A 67 -4.74 7.84 3.59
N CYS A 68 -3.94 7.46 2.60
CA CYS A 68 -4.05 7.95 1.25
C CYS A 68 -5.14 7.19 0.48
N ALA A 69 -5.93 7.90 -0.32
CA ALA A 69 -6.89 7.26 -1.22
C ALA A 69 -6.19 6.27 -2.18
N PRO A 70 -6.75 5.06 -2.41
CA PRO A 70 -6.28 4.14 -3.44
C PRO A 70 -6.52 4.70 -4.84
N GLY A 71 -5.72 4.26 -5.81
CA GLY A 71 -5.93 4.59 -7.23
C GLY A 71 -7.24 4.04 -7.83
N GLU A 72 -7.95 3.17 -7.10
CA GLU A 72 -9.19 2.50 -7.50
C GLU A 72 -10.45 3.15 -6.89
N GLY A 73 -10.32 4.23 -6.12
CA GLY A 73 -11.45 4.98 -5.55
C GLY A 73 -12.07 4.40 -4.27
N GLY A 74 -11.49 3.35 -3.68
CA GLY A 74 -11.88 2.80 -2.37
C GLY A 74 -11.25 3.53 -1.18
N ALA A 75 -11.09 2.83 -0.05
CA ALA A 75 -10.24 3.25 1.08
C ALA A 75 -8.94 2.41 1.20
N TYR A 76 -8.92 1.24 0.56
CA TYR A 76 -7.79 0.31 0.48
C TYR A 76 -7.77 -0.39 -0.89
N ILE A 77 -6.66 -1.07 -1.21
CA ILE A 77 -6.58 -2.05 -2.29
C ILE A 77 -6.92 -3.42 -1.69
N ALA A 78 -7.91 -4.11 -2.24
CA ALA A 78 -8.28 -5.45 -1.79
C ALA A 78 -7.29 -6.51 -2.32
N LEU A 79 -6.87 -7.44 -1.47
CA LEU A 79 -6.09 -8.61 -1.86
C LEU A 79 -7.02 -9.83 -1.89
N PRO A 80 -7.25 -10.45 -3.06
CA PRO A 80 -8.00 -11.70 -3.11
C PRO A 80 -7.25 -12.80 -2.37
N PRO A 81 -7.95 -13.78 -1.76
CA PRO A 81 -7.30 -14.93 -1.14
C PRO A 81 -6.44 -15.68 -2.17
N PRO A 82 -5.24 -16.17 -1.82
CA PRO A 82 -4.36 -16.84 -2.77
C PRO A 82 -4.97 -18.13 -3.32
N PRO A 83 -4.60 -18.55 -4.55
CA PRO A 83 -5.02 -19.83 -5.10
C PRO A 83 -4.69 -20.99 -4.16
N GLY A 84 -5.55 -22.02 -4.12
CA GLY A 84 -5.44 -23.13 -3.16
C GLY A 84 -4.07 -23.83 -3.16
N GLU A 85 -3.40 -23.91 -4.30
CA GLU A 85 -2.03 -24.46 -4.42
C GLU A 85 -0.99 -23.59 -3.70
N ALA A 86 -1.06 -22.27 -3.84
CA ALA A 86 -0.18 -21.33 -3.15
C ALA A 86 -0.47 -21.33 -1.64
N ALA A 87 -1.74 -21.33 -1.26
CA ALA A 87 -2.18 -21.44 0.14
C ALA A 87 -1.70 -22.76 0.78
N ALA A 88 -1.76 -23.88 0.05
CA ALA A 88 -1.21 -25.15 0.53
C ALA A 88 0.31 -25.07 0.78
N ALA A 89 1.05 -24.41 -0.12
CA ALA A 89 2.51 -24.34 -0.07
C ALA A 89 3.11 -23.55 1.10
N ALA A 90 2.44 -22.52 1.63
CA ALA A 90 2.99 -21.69 2.71
C ALA A 90 1.92 -21.03 3.61
N ALA A 91 2.22 -20.87 4.90
CA ALA A 91 1.27 -20.30 5.87
C ALA A 91 0.87 -18.85 5.54
N TYR A 92 1.80 -18.03 5.05
CA TYR A 92 1.53 -16.63 4.67
C TYR A 92 0.60 -16.48 3.45
N PHE A 93 0.33 -17.56 2.71
CA PHE A 93 -0.67 -17.58 1.65
C PHE A 93 -2.05 -18.11 2.12
N ARG A 94 -2.25 -18.39 3.41
CA ARG A 94 -3.51 -18.93 3.97
C ARG A 94 -4.41 -17.87 4.59
N TYR A 95 -4.23 -16.59 4.23
CA TYR A 95 -5.18 -15.55 4.62
C TYR A 95 -6.49 -15.70 3.85
N LEU A 96 -7.59 -15.42 4.54
CA LEU A 96 -8.95 -15.43 4.00
C LEU A 96 -9.28 -14.12 3.28
N GLU A 97 -8.63 -13.02 3.69
CA GLU A 97 -8.86 -11.67 3.20
C GLU A 97 -7.65 -10.80 3.51
N GLY A 98 -7.25 -9.93 2.57
CA GLY A 98 -6.17 -8.95 2.79
C GLY A 98 -6.57 -7.56 2.29
N ARG A 99 -6.03 -6.52 2.93
CA ARG A 99 -6.28 -5.11 2.58
C ARG A 99 -4.98 -4.30 2.68
N ILE A 100 -4.66 -3.51 1.65
CA ILE A 100 -3.52 -2.59 1.65
C ILE A 100 -4.01 -1.14 1.73
N TYR A 101 -3.60 -0.43 2.78
CA TYR A 101 -3.80 1.00 2.96
C TYR A 101 -2.45 1.71 2.73
N GLN A 102 -2.42 2.79 1.96
CA GLN A 102 -1.22 3.63 1.86
C GLN A 102 -1.29 4.76 2.89
N PHE A 103 -0.15 5.20 3.41
CA PHE A 103 -0.11 6.27 4.42
C PHE A 103 1.20 7.05 4.41
N GLY A 104 1.20 8.20 5.09
CA GLY A 104 2.30 9.16 5.10
C GLY A 104 2.05 10.30 4.10
N PRO A 105 3.10 10.85 3.47
CA PRO A 105 2.95 11.98 2.54
C PRO A 105 2.24 11.54 1.24
N CYS A 106 0.93 11.76 1.17
CA CYS A 106 0.07 11.30 0.06
C CYS A 106 0.30 12.06 -1.26
N GLU A 107 1.09 13.11 -1.26
CA GLU A 107 1.58 13.81 -2.45
C GLU A 107 2.73 13.06 -3.16
N LEU A 108 3.43 12.16 -2.47
CA LEU A 108 4.47 11.32 -3.07
C LEU A 108 3.88 10.26 -4.02
N PRO A 109 4.65 9.74 -4.99
CA PRO A 109 4.27 8.54 -5.75
C PRO A 109 4.02 7.35 -4.82
N SER A 110 3.09 6.46 -5.19
CA SER A 110 2.73 5.27 -4.39
C SER A 110 3.92 4.41 -4.00
N SER A 111 4.88 4.20 -4.91
CA SER A 111 6.13 3.46 -4.68
C SER A 111 7.12 4.12 -3.71
N ARG A 112 6.79 5.32 -3.18
CA ARG A 112 7.57 6.08 -2.20
C ARG A 112 6.81 6.37 -0.91
N ARG A 113 5.60 5.83 -0.75
CA ARG A 113 4.78 5.90 0.48
C ARG A 113 4.97 4.66 1.33
N ASN A 114 4.49 4.72 2.58
CA ASN A 114 4.33 3.52 3.39
C ASN A 114 3.07 2.75 2.98
N GLU A 115 3.07 1.45 3.22
CA GLU A 115 1.89 0.60 3.17
C GLU A 115 1.62 -0.03 4.54
N MET A 116 0.36 -0.01 4.97
CA MET A 116 -0.15 -0.87 6.02
C MET A 116 -0.92 -2.00 5.36
N ARG A 117 -0.46 -3.24 5.53
CA ARG A 117 -1.13 -4.44 5.00
C ARG A 117 -1.76 -5.20 6.15
N ILE A 118 -3.07 -5.40 6.10
CA ILE A 118 -3.80 -6.14 7.13
C ILE A 118 -4.33 -7.43 6.51
N PHE A 119 -4.08 -8.56 7.16
CA PHE A 119 -4.51 -9.90 6.72
C PHE A 119 -5.38 -10.55 7.79
N ARG A 120 -6.49 -11.17 7.38
CA ARG A 120 -7.36 -11.97 8.23
C ARG A 120 -7.13 -13.46 7.96
N TYR A 121 -6.87 -14.22 9.01
CA TYR A 121 -6.70 -15.67 8.99
C TYR A 121 -7.89 -16.35 9.68
N GLY A 122 -8.07 -17.65 9.42
CA GLY A 122 -9.06 -18.46 10.14
C GLY A 122 -8.61 -18.81 11.56
N GLU A 123 -7.32 -19.14 11.74
CA GLU A 123 -6.76 -19.68 12.98
C GLU A 123 -5.51 -18.89 13.43
N PRO A 124 -5.32 -18.69 14.75
CA PRO A 124 -4.18 -17.94 15.30
C PRO A 124 -2.84 -18.60 14.99
N GLU A 125 -2.75 -19.93 14.97
CA GLU A 125 -1.51 -20.67 14.65
C GLU A 125 -1.10 -20.45 13.19
N THR A 126 -2.08 -20.30 12.28
CA THR A 126 -1.81 -20.05 10.86
C THR A 126 -1.25 -18.64 10.65
N ARG A 127 -1.84 -17.64 11.31
CA ARG A 127 -1.30 -16.27 11.33
C ARG A 127 0.10 -16.22 11.95
N ASP A 128 0.27 -16.82 13.13
CA ASP A 128 1.55 -16.77 13.85
C ASP A 128 2.65 -17.51 13.07
N SER A 129 2.27 -18.55 12.32
CA SER A 129 3.16 -19.23 11.36
C SER A 129 3.47 -18.36 10.14
N ALA A 130 2.51 -17.62 9.59
CA ALA A 130 2.72 -16.68 8.48
C ALA A 130 3.76 -15.59 8.82
N ILE A 131 3.63 -14.95 9.98
CA ILE A 131 4.57 -13.94 10.49
C ILE A 131 5.99 -14.53 10.60
N ARG A 132 6.11 -15.76 11.15
CA ARG A 132 7.40 -16.46 11.29
C ARG A 132 8.02 -16.84 9.93
N ASP A 133 7.23 -17.38 9.00
CA ASP A 133 7.70 -17.79 7.67
C ASP A 133 8.17 -16.58 6.84
N MET A 134 7.42 -15.48 6.85
CA MET A 134 7.88 -14.23 6.23
C MET A 134 9.18 -13.69 6.83
N ALA A 135 9.32 -13.77 8.15
CA ALA A 135 10.52 -13.31 8.83
C ALA A 135 11.75 -14.20 8.58
N ALA A 136 11.56 -15.50 8.35
CA ALA A 136 12.60 -16.46 7.97
C ALA A 136 13.09 -16.27 6.52
N ARG A 137 12.23 -15.78 5.62
CA ARG A 137 12.54 -15.56 4.19
C ARG A 137 13.29 -14.25 3.89
N HIS A 138 13.65 -13.47 4.91
CA HIS A 138 14.19 -12.10 4.79
C HIS A 138 13.29 -11.09 4.05
N THR A 139 12.11 -11.49 3.57
CA THR A 139 11.03 -10.61 3.11
C THR A 139 10.30 -9.99 4.31
N ARG A 140 11.04 -9.21 5.11
CA ARG A 140 10.54 -8.62 6.35
C ARG A 140 9.84 -7.28 6.08
N PRO A 141 8.58 -7.10 6.48
CA PRO A 141 8.03 -5.76 6.69
C PRO A 141 8.87 -5.02 7.75
N THR A 142 8.77 -3.70 7.77
CA THR A 142 9.38 -2.83 8.80
C THR A 142 8.88 -3.20 10.20
N ALA A 143 7.64 -3.69 10.33
CA ALA A 143 7.12 -4.37 11.51
C ALA A 143 5.93 -5.27 11.16
N SER A 144 5.72 -6.34 11.94
CA SER A 144 4.50 -7.17 11.91
C SER A 144 3.92 -7.31 13.33
N PHE A 145 2.62 -7.12 13.46
CA PHE A 145 1.87 -7.32 14.70
C PHE A 145 0.83 -8.43 14.52
N ALA A 146 0.78 -9.38 15.44
CA ALA A 146 -0.38 -10.23 15.62
C ALA A 146 -1.42 -9.47 16.47
N VAL A 147 -2.62 -9.26 15.93
CA VAL A 147 -3.72 -8.51 16.55
C VAL A 147 -4.86 -9.47 16.85
N GLY A 148 -5.22 -9.59 18.14
CA GLY A 148 -6.19 -10.57 18.65
C GLY A 148 -5.79 -12.00 18.27
N ASP A 149 -6.75 -12.78 17.77
CA ASP A 149 -6.55 -14.16 17.32
C ASP A 149 -6.52 -14.34 15.80
N THR A 150 -7.08 -13.40 15.03
CA THR A 150 -7.33 -13.60 13.60
C THR A 150 -6.60 -12.63 12.66
N TYR A 151 -6.01 -11.55 13.14
CA TYR A 151 -5.44 -10.51 12.26
C TYR A 151 -3.93 -10.38 12.38
N GLU A 152 -3.25 -10.20 11.25
CA GLU A 152 -1.89 -9.66 11.16
C GLU A 152 -1.96 -8.23 10.60
N ALA A 153 -1.22 -7.30 11.20
CA ALA A 153 -1.00 -5.96 10.66
C ALA A 153 0.50 -5.75 10.38
N GLN A 154 0.85 -5.49 9.12
CA GLN A 154 2.22 -5.27 8.65
C GLN A 154 2.43 -3.81 8.28
N ILE A 155 3.60 -3.26 8.63
CA ILE A 155 4.07 -1.95 8.19
C ILE A 155 5.19 -2.15 7.17
N TRP A 156 5.02 -1.63 5.96
CA TRP A 156 6.05 -1.63 4.92
C TRP A 156 6.45 -0.18 4.65
N SER A 157 7.69 0.19 5.02
CA SER A 157 8.30 1.46 4.64
C SER A 157 9.39 1.25 3.58
N PRO A 158 9.38 2.03 2.48
CA PRO A 158 10.50 2.08 1.53
C PRO A 158 11.69 2.91 2.06
N ASP A 159 11.49 3.66 3.15
CA ASP A 159 12.51 4.45 3.83
C ASP A 159 12.20 4.49 5.34
N PRO A 160 12.70 3.52 6.13
CA PRO A 160 12.43 3.43 7.56
C PRO A 160 13.22 4.44 8.41
N SER A 161 13.96 5.40 7.81
CA SER A 161 14.68 6.41 8.58
C SER A 161 13.74 7.40 9.28
N LEU A 162 14.03 7.69 10.56
CA LEU A 162 13.32 8.71 11.35
C LEU A 162 13.68 10.14 10.91
N ASP A 163 14.68 10.33 10.06
CA ASP A 163 15.10 11.64 9.55
C ASP A 163 14.09 12.23 8.55
N GLY A 164 13.28 11.38 7.90
CA GLY A 164 12.35 11.75 6.84
C GLY A 164 10.87 11.57 7.21
N PRO A 165 9.95 12.29 6.55
CA PRO A 165 8.52 12.21 6.85
C PRO A 165 7.90 10.84 6.55
N VAL A 166 8.51 10.03 5.68
CA VAL A 166 8.08 8.65 5.38
C VAL A 166 8.30 7.75 6.59
N GLY A 167 9.53 7.63 7.09
CA GLY A 167 9.84 6.79 8.25
C GLY A 167 9.28 7.34 9.56
N GLN A 168 9.11 8.66 9.72
CA GLN A 168 8.37 9.24 10.84
C GLN A 168 6.91 8.78 10.88
N ALA A 169 6.23 8.75 9.72
CA ALA A 169 4.87 8.19 9.64
C ALA A 169 4.86 6.69 9.94
N ALA A 170 5.83 5.91 9.45
CA ALA A 170 5.95 4.48 9.74
C ALA A 170 6.14 4.21 11.25
N ALA A 171 7.00 5.00 11.91
CA ALA A 171 7.21 4.93 13.34
C ALA A 171 5.97 5.33 14.14
N ALA A 172 5.24 6.38 13.71
CA ALA A 172 3.98 6.77 14.34
C ALA A 172 2.91 5.65 14.27
N VAL A 173 2.80 4.95 13.13
CA VAL A 173 1.94 3.76 13.00
C VAL A 173 2.45 2.61 13.89
N HIS A 174 3.76 2.35 13.94
CA HIS A 174 4.32 1.34 14.84
C HIS A 174 3.96 1.61 16.32
N PHE A 175 4.12 2.86 16.78
CA PHE A 175 3.74 3.25 18.15
C PHE A 175 2.23 3.21 18.39
N ALA A 176 1.40 3.40 17.36
CA ALA A 176 -0.04 3.29 17.45
C ALA A 176 -0.47 1.82 17.67
N LEU A 177 0.06 0.91 16.84
CA LEU A 177 -0.25 -0.52 16.91
C LEU A 177 0.34 -1.16 18.17
N GLY A 178 1.57 -0.84 18.54
CA GLY A 178 2.23 -1.31 19.76
C GLY A 178 1.62 -0.80 21.08
N ARG A 179 0.54 -0.01 21.03
CA ARG A 179 -0.26 0.42 22.18
C ARG A 179 -1.66 -0.20 22.23
N MET A 180 -2.03 -1.03 21.25
CA MET A 180 -3.27 -1.79 21.28
C MET A 180 -3.11 -2.95 22.26
N GLU A 181 -4.06 -3.14 23.18
CA GLU A 181 -4.01 -4.15 24.24
C GLU A 181 -3.86 -5.58 23.69
N HIS A 182 -4.41 -5.83 22.50
CA HIS A 182 -4.44 -7.15 21.86
C HIS A 182 -3.41 -7.28 20.73
N ALA A 183 -2.54 -6.29 20.52
CA ALA A 183 -1.46 -6.35 19.53
C ALA A 183 -0.15 -6.76 20.18
N ARG A 184 0.53 -7.75 19.60
CA ARG A 184 1.87 -8.18 20.01
C ARG A 184 2.80 -8.26 18.81
N HIS A 185 4.06 -7.87 19.02
CA HIS A 185 5.13 -8.43 18.20
C HIS A 185 5.18 -9.92 18.49
N LEU A 186 5.27 -10.75 17.45
CA LEU A 186 5.76 -12.10 17.65
C LEU A 186 7.27 -12.04 17.58
N ASP A 187 7.94 -12.52 18.63
CA ASP A 187 9.40 -12.63 18.67
C ASP A 187 9.89 -13.57 17.58
N VAL A 188 10.13 -12.98 16.40
CA VAL A 188 10.91 -13.58 15.34
C VAL A 188 12.37 -13.39 15.72
N GLY A 189 12.87 -14.40 16.45
CA GLY A 189 14.22 -14.44 17.00
C GLY A 189 15.33 -14.15 15.97
N PRO A 190 16.55 -13.88 16.47
CA PRO A 190 17.70 -13.53 15.64
C PRO A 190 18.02 -14.59 14.58
#